data_AF-A0A2D7YSC4-F1
#
_entry.id   AF-A0A2D7YSC4-F1
#
_cell.length_a   1.000
_cell.length_b   1.000
_cell.length_c   1.000
_cell.angle_alpha   90.00
_cell.angle_beta   90.00
_cell.angle_gamma   90.00
#
_symmetry.space_group_name_H-M   'P 1'
#
loop_
_entity.id
_entity.type
_entity.pdbx_description
1 polymer ?
#
loop_
_entity_poly.entity_id
_entity_poly.type
_entity_poly.pdbx_seq_one_letter_code
_entity_poly.pdbx_strand_id
1 'polypeptide(L)' 'MRTAFYISDGTALTAEAFGHALLSMFPVELNHKTLPFIDTQEKAENVCRQIKQALNQDGEPPLIFHTFVNEKLK' A
#
# COMPACT_ATOMS: atom_id res chain seq x y z
N MET A 1 -4.66 -10.26 10.15
CA MET A 1 -4.13 -9.03 10.80
C MET A 1 -4.15 -7.97 9.73
N ARG A 2 -4.94 -6.91 9.89
CA ARG A 2 -5.20 -5.95 8.81
C ARG A 2 -3.91 -5.44 8.15
N THR A 3 -3.85 -5.53 6.83
CA THR A 3 -2.66 -5.10 6.07
C THR A 3 -2.68 -3.61 5.75
N ALA A 4 -1.54 -2.94 5.85
CA ALA A 4 -1.27 -1.59 5.34
C ALA A 4 -0.26 -1.67 4.19
N PHE A 5 -0.63 -1.14 3.03
CA PHE A 5 0.19 -1.09 1.83
C PHE A 5 0.80 0.30 1.62
N TYR A 6 2.08 0.33 1.24
CA TYR A 6 2.84 1.53 0.87
C TYR A 6 3.28 1.40 -0.59
N ILE A 7 2.69 2.18 -1.48
CA ILE A 7 2.74 1.95 -2.92
C ILE A 7 3.29 3.17 -3.65
N SER A 8 4.21 2.98 -4.58
CA SER A 8 4.82 4.09 -5.30
C SER A 8 5.28 3.67 -6.68
N ASP A 9 5.21 4.58 -7.64
CA ASP A 9 5.93 4.49 -8.92
C ASP A 9 7.44 4.74 -8.74
N GLY A 10 7.87 5.30 -7.59
CA GLY A 10 9.25 5.40 -7.15
C GLY A 10 9.62 4.38 -6.07
N THR A 11 10.40 4.81 -5.06
CA THR A 11 10.96 3.90 -4.02
C THR A 11 9.99 3.57 -2.87
N ALA A 12 8.82 4.21 -2.80
CA ALA A 12 7.85 4.12 -1.69
C ALA A 12 8.32 4.59 -0.30
N LEU A 13 9.56 5.09 -0.15
CA LEU A 13 10.07 5.61 1.14
C LEU A 13 9.17 6.72 1.72
N THR A 14 8.66 7.62 0.89
CA THR A 14 7.77 8.70 1.33
C THR A 14 6.41 8.16 1.80
N ALA A 15 5.84 7.18 1.07
CA ALA A 15 4.58 6.54 1.45
C ALA A 15 4.74 5.82 2.81
N GLU A 16 5.84 5.10 2.97
CA GLU A 16 6.19 4.37 4.19
C GLU A 16 6.35 5.32 5.38
N ALA A 17 7.22 6.33 5.26
CA ALA A 17 7.46 7.30 6.32
C ALA A 17 6.17 8.01 6.75
N PHE A 18 5.36 8.47 5.79
CA PHE A 18 4.11 9.15 6.08
C PHE A 18 3.10 8.22 6.78
N GLY A 19 2.88 7.03 6.25
CA GLY A 19 1.88 6.14 6.82
C GLY A 19 2.33 5.51 8.15
N HIS A 20 3.61 5.21 8.36
CA HIS A 20 4.11 4.83 9.70
C HIS A 20 3.93 5.96 10.72
N ALA A 21 4.28 7.19 10.36
CA ALA A 21 4.08 8.34 11.23
C ALA A 21 2.59 8.51 11.58
N LEU A 22 1.69 8.44 10.59
CA LEU A 22 0.25 8.56 10.82
C LEU A 22 -0.29 7.44 11.70
N LEU A 23 0.08 6.19 11.42
CA LEU A 23 -0.44 5.02 12.11
C LEU A 23 0.09 4.89 13.53
N SER A 24 1.26 5.46 13.83
CA SER A 24 1.82 5.50 15.19
C SER A 24 0.92 6.24 16.21
N MET A 25 -0.02 7.07 15.74
CA MET A 25 -0.98 7.77 16.60
C MET A 25 -2.13 6.88 17.08
N PHE A 26 -2.23 5.65 16.57
CA PHE A 26 -3.32 4.73 16.88
C PHE A 26 -2.75 3.43 17.49
N PRO A 27 -3.42 2.85 18.50
CA PRO A 27 -3.02 1.57 19.08
C PRO A 27 -3.51 0.41 18.20
N VAL A 28 -2.96 0.30 16.98
CA VAL A 28 -3.33 -0.72 16.00
C VAL A 28 -2.11 -1.56 15.60
N GLU A 29 -2.28 -2.88 15.55
CA GLU A 29 -1.27 -3.79 14.99
C GLU A 29 -1.64 -4.09 13.54
N LEU A 30 -0.73 -3.78 12.62
CA LEU A 30 -0.93 -3.90 11.19
C LEU A 30 0.18 -4.73 10.56
N ASN A 31 -0.16 -5.42 9.47
CA ASN A 31 0.83 -6.04 8.61
C ASN A 31 1.29 -5.04 7.57
N HIS A 32 2.55 -4.61 7.62
CA HIS A 32 3.09 -3.57 6.75
C HIS A 32 3.68 -4.19 5.48
N LYS A 33 3.28 -3.69 4.29
CA LYS A 33 3.78 -4.14 2.98
C LYS A 33 4.17 -2.97 2.09
N THR A 34 5.46 -2.88 1.74
CA THR A 34 5.98 -1.87 0.82
C THR A 34 6.13 -2.43 -0.59
N LEU A 35 5.57 -1.72 -1.57
CA LEU A 35 5.52 -2.08 -2.98
C LEU A 35 6.08 -0.91 -3.83
N PRO A 36 7.40 -0.90 -4.07
CA PRO A 36 8.05 0.14 -4.85
C PRO A 36 8.01 -0.16 -6.36
N PHE A 37 8.32 0.86 -7.17
CA PHE A 37 8.50 0.81 -8.62
C PHE A 37 7.29 0.24 -9.38
N ILE A 38 6.09 0.65 -8.97
CA ILE A 38 4.82 0.33 -9.64
C ILE A 38 4.61 1.35 -10.78
N ASP A 39 5.47 1.28 -11.78
CA ASP A 39 5.57 2.25 -12.88
C ASP A 39 4.93 1.78 -14.20
N THR A 40 4.27 0.61 -14.17
CA THR A 40 3.56 0.06 -15.33
C THR A 40 2.14 -0.39 -14.95
N GLN A 41 1.27 -0.40 -15.95
CA GLN A 41 -0.12 -0.85 -15.82
C GLN A 41 -0.19 -2.29 -15.28
N GLU A 42 0.64 -3.19 -15.82
CA GLU A 42 0.68 -4.59 -15.40
C GLU A 42 1.06 -4.74 -13.92
N LYS A 43 2.04 -3.96 -13.45
CA LYS A 43 2.43 -3.94 -12.03
C LYS A 43 1.28 -3.43 -11.17
N ALA A 44 0.62 -2.33 -11.56
CA ALA A 44 -0.52 -1.78 -10.84
C ALA A 44 -1.68 -2.80 -10.73
N GLU A 45 -1.98 -3.51 -11.81
CA GLU A 45 -2.98 -4.59 -11.80
C GLU A 45 -2.60 -5.74 -10.88
N ASN A 46 -1.31 -6.10 -10.82
CA ASN A 46 -0.82 -7.10 -9.88
C ASN A 46 -0.98 -6.64 -8.43
N VAL A 47 -0.65 -5.38 -8.15
CA VAL A 47 -0.86 -4.76 -6.83
C VAL A 47 -2.35 -4.82 -6.44
N CYS A 48 -3.26 -4.49 -7.35
CA CYS A 48 -4.71 -4.62 -7.14
C CYS A 48 -5.12 -6.06 -6.77
N ARG A 49 -4.51 -7.08 -7.39
CA ARG A 49 -4.74 -8.49 -7.02
C ARG A 49 -4.24 -8.79 -5.60
N GLN A 50 -3.04 -8.31 -5.24
CA GLN A 50 -2.49 -8.48 -3.89
C GLN A 50 -3.34 -7.82 -2.81
N ILE A 51 -3.87 -6.62 -3.07
CA ILE A 51 -4.78 -5.90 -2.16
C ILE A 51 -6.07 -6.70 -1.94
N LYS A 52 -6.68 -7.19 -3.03
CA LYS A 52 -7.89 -8.03 -2.95
C LYS A 52 -7.64 -9.33 -2.18
N GLN A 53 -6.48 -9.94 -2.39
CA GLN A 53 -6.09 -11.13 -1.65
C GLN A 53 -5.93 -10.85 -0.16
N ALA A 54 -5.31 -9.72 0.21
CA ALA A 54 -5.17 -9.32 1.61
C ALA A 54 -6.54 -9.09 2.27
N LEU A 55 -7.49 -8.43 1.60
CA LEU A 55 -8.86 -8.29 2.09
C LEU A 55 -9.50 -9.67 2.40
N ASN A 56 -9.38 -10.62 1.48
CA ASN A 56 -9.94 -11.96 1.66
C ASN A 56 -9.27 -12.74 2.81
N GLN A 57 -7.98 -12.53 3.05
CA GLN A 57 -7.20 -13.22 4.08
C GLN A 57 -7.39 -12.59 5.46
N ASP A 58 -7.40 -11.26 5.53
CA ASP A 58 -7.46 -10.52 6.79
C ASP A 58 -8.89 -10.33 7.30
N GLY A 59 -9.89 -10.43 6.41
CA GLY A 59 -11.29 -10.15 6.73
C GLY A 59 -11.60 -8.66 6.90
N GLU A 60 -10.60 -7.80 6.74
CA GLU A 60 -10.71 -6.34 6.89
C GLU A 60 -10.12 -5.61 5.68
N PRO A 61 -10.73 -4.48 5.24
CA PRO A 61 -10.21 -3.67 4.16
C PRO A 61 -8.80 -3.15 4.48
N PRO A 62 -7.79 -3.44 3.63
CA PRO A 62 -6.44 -2.96 3.86
C PRO A 62 -6.36 -1.44 3.77
N LEU A 63 -5.38 -0.86 4.47
CA LEU A 63 -5.03 0.55 4.36
C LEU A 63 -4.07 0.75 3.20
N ILE A 64 -4.22 1.85 2.44
CA ILE A 64 -3.39 2.12 1.27
C ILE A 64 -2.81 3.53 1.40
N PHE A 65 -1.48 3.62 1.42
CA PHE A 65 -0.71 4.85 1.31
C PHE A 65 0.02 4.83 -0.02
N HIS A 66 -0.08 5.91 -0.80
CA HIS A 66 0.60 5.94 -2.09
C HIS A 66 1.14 7.31 -2.44
N THR A 67 2.14 7.32 -3.34
CA THR A 67 2.76 8.56 -3.86
C THR A 67 2.90 8.56 -5.37
N PHE A 68 1.95 7.93 -6.09
CA PHE A 68 1.91 7.98 -7.55
C PHE A 68 1.88 9.40 -8.09
N VAL A 69 2.74 9.68 -9.06
CA VAL A 69 2.73 10.92 -9.86
C VAL A 69 2.00 10.67 -11.18
N ASN A 70 2.12 9.46 -11.74
CA ASN A 70 1.43 9.10 -12.97
C ASN A 70 -0.06 8.82 -12.71
N GLU A 71 -0.92 9.79 -13.04
CA GLU A 71 -2.38 9.67 -12.90
C GLU A 71 -3.01 8.51 -13.69
N LYS A 72 -2.33 7.93 -14.69
CA LYS A 72 -2.84 6.75 -15.39
C LYS A 72 -2.71 5.46 -14.59
N LEU A 73 -1.83 5.44 -13.59
CA LEU A 73 -1.54 4.26 -12.76
C LEU A 73 -2.22 4.30 -11.39
N LYS A 74 -2.71 5.47 -10.99
CA LYS A 74 -3.42 5.70 -9.73
C LYS A 74 -4.84 5.16 -9.79
#